data_AF-A0AA38UIS0-F1
#
_entry.id   AF-A0AA38UIS0-F1
#
_cell.length_a   1.000
_cell.length_b   1.000
_cell.length_c   1.000
_cell.angle_alpha   90.00
_cell.angle_beta   90.00
_cell.angle_gamma   90.00
#
_symmetry.space_group_name_H-M   'P 1'
#
loop_
_entity.id
_entity.type
_entity.pdbx_description
1 polymer ?
#
loop_
_entity_poly.entity_id
_entity_poly.type
_entity_poly.pdbx_seq_one_letter_code
_entity_poly.pdbx_strand_id
1 'polypeptide(L)'
;VEEKDTLCFSLACYHRVDVEKNPENYTLLRSKWPKGRQLNLEVTKRDGEKKYIPLSPPTACTPDELVDLGPYIKQGENYIKISQKGDLSAYVFCLHVHKPTLAQIERLNQLLDEDWDWDNWRKMVSGPLDLPPSKFTL
;
A
#
# COMPACT_ATOMS: atom_id res chain seq x y z
N VAL A 1 -8.42 28.36 -3.46
CA VAL A 1 -8.60 27.01 -2.87
C VAL A 1 -7.19 26.50 -2.64
N GLU A 2 -6.72 26.45 -1.39
CA GLU A 2 -5.41 25.84 -1.10
C GLU A 2 -5.50 24.38 -1.52
N GLU A 3 -4.68 23.97 -2.51
CA GLU A 3 -4.45 22.56 -2.77
C GLU A 3 -3.86 21.97 -1.50
N LYS A 4 -4.64 21.14 -0.80
CA LYS A 4 -4.10 20.31 0.27
C LYS A 4 -3.14 19.33 -0.37
N ASP A 5 -1.86 19.68 -0.34
CA ASP A 5 -0.78 18.79 -0.75
C ASP A 5 -0.90 17.48 0.05
N THR A 6 -1.44 16.46 -0.62
CA THR A 6 -1.59 15.13 -0.05
C THR A 6 -0.26 14.43 -0.26
N LEU A 7 0.37 14.00 0.84
CA LEU A 7 1.66 13.32 0.80
C LEU A 7 1.47 11.82 1.05
N CYS A 8 2.09 11.03 0.22
CA CYS A 8 2.22 9.59 0.36
C CYS A 8 3.57 9.24 0.99
N PHE A 9 3.56 8.19 1.82
CA PHE A 9 4.75 7.64 2.44
C PHE A 9 4.96 6.24 1.89
N SER A 10 6.07 6.03 1.22
CA SER A 10 6.42 4.74 0.62
C SER A 10 7.81 4.31 1.09
N LEU A 11 7.99 3.02 1.37
CA LEU A 11 9.29 2.47 1.70
C LEU A 11 9.90 1.81 0.47
N ALA A 12 11.11 2.23 0.13
CA ALA A 12 11.90 1.69 -0.97
C ALA A 12 13.09 0.87 -0.44
N CYS A 13 13.55 -0.07 -1.24
CA CYS A 13 14.73 -0.88 -0.95
C CYS A 13 15.64 -0.88 -2.17
N TYR A 14 16.90 -0.50 -2.02
CA TYR A 14 17.87 -0.43 -3.12
C TYR A 14 19.12 -1.23 -2.79
N HIS A 15 19.86 -1.63 -3.82
CA HIS A 15 21.25 -2.06 -3.61
C HIS A 15 22.13 -0.84 -3.34
N ARG A 16 22.99 -0.92 -2.33
CA ARG A 16 23.93 0.15 -1.98
C ARG A 16 24.75 0.61 -3.17
N VAL A 17 25.27 -0.33 -3.95
CA VAL A 17 26.08 -0.04 -5.15
C VAL A 17 25.29 0.77 -6.19
N ASP A 18 23.99 0.54 -6.33
CA ASP A 18 23.17 1.27 -7.31
C ASP A 18 22.90 2.71 -6.84
N VAL A 19 22.71 2.91 -5.54
CA VAL A 19 22.56 4.24 -4.91
C VAL A 19 23.87 5.02 -5.01
N GLU A 20 25.01 4.39 -4.69
CA GLU A 20 26.33 5.03 -4.78
C GLU A 20 26.70 5.45 -6.20
N LYS A 21 26.25 4.71 -7.22
CA LYS A 21 26.41 5.07 -8.64
C LYS A 21 25.48 6.19 -9.09
N ASN A 22 24.34 6.38 -8.42
CA ASN A 22 23.30 7.34 -8.81
C ASN A 22 22.83 8.18 -7.60
N PRO A 23 23.73 8.91 -6.91
CA PRO A 23 23.41 9.55 -5.64
C PRO A 23 22.34 10.63 -5.74
N GLU A 24 22.18 11.26 -6.91
CA GLU A 24 21.17 12.31 -7.13
C GLU A 24 19.85 11.77 -7.71
N ASN A 25 19.87 10.57 -8.28
CA ASN A 25 18.76 10.00 -9.05
C ASN A 25 18.29 8.64 -8.53
N TYR A 26 18.68 8.27 -7.30
CA TYR A 26 18.34 6.96 -6.74
C TYR A 26 16.82 6.76 -6.59
N THR A 27 16.04 7.84 -6.53
CA THR A 27 14.57 7.80 -6.49
C THR A 27 13.93 7.26 -7.78
N LEU A 28 14.66 7.32 -8.91
CA LEU A 28 14.23 6.76 -10.19
C LEU A 28 14.57 5.26 -10.32
N LEU A 29 15.34 4.71 -9.38
CA LEU A 29 15.67 3.29 -9.38
C LEU A 29 14.43 2.48 -8.96
N ARG A 30 14.30 1.27 -9.53
CA ARG A 30 13.31 0.29 -9.06
C ARG A 30 13.73 -0.30 -7.72
N SER A 31 12.74 -0.53 -6.86
CA SER A 31 12.97 -1.21 -5.58
C SER A 31 13.38 -2.67 -5.79
N LYS A 32 14.36 -3.13 -5.03
CA LYS A 32 14.94 -4.47 -5.06
C LYS A 32 14.92 -5.08 -3.66
N TRP A 33 13.86 -5.81 -3.37
CA TRP A 33 13.67 -6.46 -2.08
C TRP A 33 14.48 -7.75 -1.95
N PRO A 34 15.12 -8.01 -0.79
CA PRO A 34 15.88 -9.24 -0.59
C PRO A 34 14.96 -10.47 -0.62
N LYS A 35 15.41 -11.55 -1.28
CA LYS A 35 14.70 -12.83 -1.35
C LYS A 35 15.13 -13.74 -0.19
N GLY A 36 14.15 -14.33 0.52
CA GLY A 36 14.41 -15.46 1.45
C GLY A 36 14.98 -15.12 2.83
N ARG A 37 14.91 -13.86 3.28
CA ARG A 37 15.35 -13.43 4.62
C ARG A 37 14.17 -12.96 5.43
N GLN A 38 14.19 -13.07 6.77
CA GLN A 38 13.14 -12.50 7.62
C GLN A 38 13.40 -10.99 7.75
N LEU A 39 12.77 -10.20 6.89
CA LEU A 39 12.76 -8.75 6.93
C LEU A 39 11.33 -8.30 7.19
N ASN A 40 11.12 -7.58 8.29
CA ASN A 40 9.81 -7.11 8.69
C ASN A 40 9.85 -5.63 9.01
N LEU A 41 8.83 -4.91 8.58
CA LEU A 41 8.52 -3.57 9.06
C LEU A 41 7.62 -3.68 10.28
N GLU A 42 8.01 -3.06 11.37
CA GLU A 42 7.18 -2.83 12.54
C GLU A 42 6.75 -1.36 12.52
N VAL A 43 5.45 -1.12 12.39
CA VAL A 43 4.85 0.22 12.50
C VAL A 43 4.09 0.27 13.81
N THR A 44 4.52 1.17 14.71
CA THR A 44 3.86 1.42 15.99
C THR A 44 3.21 2.79 15.97
N LYS A 45 1.89 2.82 16.17
CA LYS A 45 1.10 4.05 16.28
C LYS A 45 1.18 4.58 17.72
N ARG A 46 0.79 5.84 17.93
CA ARG A 46 0.77 6.48 19.27
C ARG A 46 -0.12 5.75 20.28
N ASP A 47 -1.17 5.06 19.83
CA ASP A 47 -2.06 4.24 20.65
C ASP A 47 -1.41 2.92 21.13
N GLY A 48 -0.16 2.66 20.71
CA GLY A 48 0.59 1.44 21.03
C GLY A 48 0.24 0.26 20.12
N GLU A 49 -0.67 0.43 19.15
CA GLU A 49 -0.98 -0.61 18.18
C GLU A 49 0.24 -0.86 17.28
N LYS A 50 0.67 -2.12 17.23
CA LYS A 50 1.79 -2.58 16.39
C LYS A 50 1.27 -3.36 15.19
N LYS A 51 1.76 -3.02 14.00
CA LYS A 51 1.57 -3.80 12.78
C LYS A 51 2.91 -4.31 12.28
N TYR A 52 2.92 -5.57 11.86
CA TYR A 52 4.07 -6.21 11.24
C TYR A 52 3.77 -6.45 9.76
N ILE A 53 4.65 -5.98 8.89
CA ILE A 53 4.52 -6.10 7.44
C ILE A 53 5.76 -6.87 6.94
N PRO A 54 5.60 -8.03 6.30
CA PRO A 54 6.71 -8.73 5.69
C PRO A 54 7.25 -7.91 4.50
N LEU A 55 8.58 -7.81 4.38
CA LEU A 55 9.27 -7.04 3.34
C LEU A 55 10.07 -7.93 2.37
N SER A 56 9.93 -9.26 2.47
CA SER A 56 10.77 -10.22 1.75
C SER A 56 10.01 -11.51 1.37
N PRO A 57 9.14 -11.46 0.35
CA PRO A 57 8.82 -10.29 -0.47
C PRO A 57 7.74 -9.41 0.19
N PRO A 58 7.69 -8.10 -0.14
CA PRO A 58 6.63 -7.23 0.31
C PRO A 58 5.27 -7.63 -0.27
N THR A 59 4.23 -7.60 0.56
CA THR A 59 2.85 -7.94 0.17
C THR A 59 2.01 -6.72 -0.19
N ALA A 60 2.38 -5.54 0.31
CA ALA A 60 1.63 -4.28 0.14
C ALA A 60 2.45 -3.29 -0.70
N CYS A 61 2.56 -3.57 -1.99
CA CYS A 61 3.28 -2.70 -2.92
C CYS A 61 2.35 -1.72 -3.64
N THR A 62 2.82 -0.50 -3.84
CA THR A 62 2.31 0.43 -4.84
C THR A 62 2.56 -0.15 -6.24
N PRO A 63 1.89 0.39 -7.29
CA PRO A 63 2.20 0.04 -8.68
C PRO A 63 3.68 0.25 -9.06
N ASP A 64 4.38 1.12 -8.31
CA ASP A 64 5.80 1.45 -8.47
C ASP A 64 6.75 0.49 -7.72
N GLU A 65 6.24 -0.65 -7.24
CA GLU A 65 6.99 -1.69 -6.49
C GLU A 65 7.57 -1.19 -5.13
N LEU A 66 7.07 -0.06 -4.64
CA LEU A 66 7.41 0.48 -3.31
C LEU A 66 6.40 -0.03 -2.28
N VAL A 67 6.78 -0.18 -1.02
CA VAL A 67 5.83 -0.57 0.02
C VAL A 67 5.02 0.64 0.46
N ASP A 68 3.71 0.59 0.30
CA ASP A 68 2.82 1.68 0.73
C ASP A 68 2.65 1.68 2.24
N LEU A 69 3.01 2.79 2.89
CA LEU A 69 2.83 2.96 4.34
C LEU A 69 1.54 3.67 4.70
N GLY A 70 0.83 4.27 3.73
CA GLY A 70 -0.41 5.03 3.95
C GLY A 70 -1.44 4.30 4.82
N PRO A 71 -1.75 3.01 4.57
CA PRO A 71 -2.71 2.25 5.38
C PRO A 71 -2.26 1.99 6.84
N TYR A 72 -0.97 2.12 7.13
CA TYR A 72 -0.38 1.71 8.41
C TYR A 72 -0.04 2.88 9.32
N ILE A 73 0.09 4.08 8.76
CA ILE A 73 0.37 5.31 9.49
C ILE A 73 -0.92 6.07 9.82
N LYS A 74 -0.88 6.88 10.88
CA LYS A 74 -1.97 7.79 11.26
C LYS A 74 -1.44 9.22 11.40
N GLN A 75 -2.33 10.20 11.39
CA GLN A 75 -1.94 11.57 11.71
C GLN A 75 -1.33 11.64 13.13
N GLY A 76 -0.15 12.25 13.24
CA GLY A 76 0.62 12.37 14.48
C GLY A 76 1.91 11.56 14.47
N GLU A 77 2.37 11.17 15.66
CA GLU A 77 3.62 10.41 15.81
C GLU A 77 3.44 8.95 15.40
N ASN A 78 4.33 8.47 14.54
CA ASN A 78 4.43 7.09 14.12
C ASN A 78 5.87 6.64 14.31
N TYR A 79 6.07 5.44 14.86
CA TYR A 79 7.38 4.84 15.00
C TYR A 79 7.52 3.71 13.99
N ILE A 80 8.54 3.82 13.14
CA ILE A 80 8.83 2.83 12.09
C ILE A 80 10.14 2.16 12.44
N LYS A 81 10.14 0.83 12.47
CA LYS A 81 11.32 0.02 12.77
C LYS A 81 11.45 -1.10 11.75
N ILE A 82 12.64 -1.23 11.18
CA ILE A 82 12.97 -2.36 10.31
C ILE A 82 13.68 -3.41 11.16
N SER A 83 13.13 -4.62 11.20
CA SER A 83 13.75 -5.77 11.86
C SER A 83 14.28 -6.73 10.81
N GLN A 84 15.58 -6.98 10.83
CA GLN A 84 16.26 -7.86 9.89
C GLN A 84 16.89 -9.07 10.59
N LYS A 85 16.90 -10.21 9.92
CA LYS A 85 17.69 -11.38 10.30
C LYS A 85 18.76 -11.66 9.23
N GLY A 86 20.02 -11.59 9.63
CA GLY A 86 21.19 -11.75 8.76
C GLY A 86 21.75 -10.44 8.21
N ASP A 87 22.79 -10.54 7.39
CA ASP A 87 23.53 -9.39 6.87
C ASP A 87 22.88 -8.77 5.62
N LEU A 88 22.23 -7.62 5.78
CA LEU A 88 21.66 -6.83 4.68
C LEU A 88 22.48 -5.57 4.38
N SER A 89 23.78 -5.55 4.71
CA SER A 89 24.67 -4.40 4.48
C SER A 89 24.73 -3.95 3.01
N ALA A 90 24.47 -4.86 2.06
CA ALA A 90 24.38 -4.56 0.63
C ALA A 90 23.11 -3.80 0.22
N TYR A 91 22.16 -3.60 1.13
CA TYR A 91 20.88 -2.93 0.88
C TYR A 91 20.78 -1.60 1.61
N VAL A 92 20.00 -0.68 1.04
CA VAL A 92 19.66 0.62 1.61
C VAL A 92 18.14 0.73 1.62
N PHE A 93 17.57 1.03 2.78
CA PHE A 93 16.14 1.27 2.95
C PHE A 93 15.88 2.77 2.99
N CYS A 94 15.01 3.25 2.11
CA CYS A 94 14.71 4.68 1.98
C CYS A 94 13.23 4.92 2.23
N LEU A 95 12.91 5.86 3.11
CA LEU A 95 11.55 6.37 3.26
C LEU A 95 11.34 7.51 2.26
N HIS A 96 10.42 7.33 1.32
CA HIS A 96 10.06 8.31 0.33
C HIS A 96 8.80 9.05 0.77
N VAL A 97 8.87 10.38 0.77
CA VAL A 97 7.72 11.26 0.93
C VAL A 97 7.48 11.91 -0.43
N HIS A 98 6.35 11.63 -1.05
CA HIS A 98 6.07 12.07 -2.41
C HIS A 98 4.59 12.41 -2.61
N LYS A 99 4.27 13.12 -3.69
CA LYS A 99 2.88 13.28 -4.12
C LYS A 99 2.37 11.96 -4.71
N PRO A 100 1.06 11.66 -4.61
CA PRO A 100 0.48 10.47 -5.24
C PRO A 100 0.92 10.35 -6.71
N THR A 101 1.44 9.19 -7.08
CA THR A 101 1.84 8.94 -8.47
C THR A 101 0.58 8.77 -9.34
N LEU A 102 0.70 9.02 -10.65
CA LEU A 102 -0.44 8.81 -11.57
C LEU A 102 -0.97 7.38 -11.48
N ALA A 103 -0.08 6.38 -11.37
CA ALA A 103 -0.47 4.99 -11.21
C ALA A 103 -1.24 4.73 -9.90
N GLN A 104 -0.89 5.40 -8.79
CA GLN A 104 -1.65 5.33 -7.54
C GLN A 104 -3.03 5.98 -7.68
N ILE A 105 -3.13 7.12 -8.37
CA ILE A 105 -4.41 7.81 -8.63
C ILE A 105 -5.32 6.94 -9.52
N GLU A 106 -4.77 6.40 -10.60
CA GLU A 106 -5.50 5.49 -11.51
C GLU A 106 -6.00 4.26 -10.76
N ARG A 107 -5.18 3.66 -9.90
CA ARG A 107 -5.59 2.51 -9.09
C ARG A 107 -6.71 2.88 -8.12
N LEU A 108 -6.64 4.07 -7.50
CA LEU A 108 -7.70 4.56 -6.62
C LEU A 108 -9.02 4.75 -7.39
N ASN A 109 -8.97 5.37 -8.57
CA ASN A 109 -10.16 5.56 -9.39
C ASN A 109 -10.81 4.22 -9.78
N GLN A 110 -10.00 3.23 -10.19
CA GLN A 110 -10.50 1.88 -10.47
C GLN A 110 -11.21 1.25 -9.25
N LEU A 111 -10.64 1.40 -8.05
CA LEU A 111 -11.25 0.88 -6.83
C LEU A 111 -12.58 1.58 -6.51
N LEU A 112 -12.68 2.89 -6.77
CA LEU A 112 -13.92 3.64 -6.58
C LEU A 112 -15.00 3.20 -7.58
N ASP A 113 -14.63 2.95 -8.83
CA ASP A 113 -15.54 2.44 -9.85
C ASP A 113 -16.04 1.02 -9.49
N GLU A 114 -15.13 0.13 -9.06
CA GLU A 114 -15.46 -1.22 -8.59
C GLU A 114 -16.42 -1.20 -7.38
N ASP A 115 -16.23 -0.29 -6.43
CA ASP A 115 -17.10 -0.16 -5.25
C ASP A 115 -18.49 0.39 -5.62
N TRP A 116 -18.55 1.31 -6.58
CA TRP A 116 -19.81 1.83 -7.11
C TRP A 116 -20.61 0.74 -7.84
N ASP A 117 -19.95 -0.05 -8.68
CA ASP A 117 -20.56 -1.20 -9.36
C ASP A 117 -21.06 -2.25 -8.37
N TRP A 118 -20.28 -2.51 -7.31
CA TRP A 118 -20.67 -3.43 -6.25
C TRP A 118 -21.90 -2.94 -5.49
N ASP A 119 -21.97 -1.65 -5.14
CA ASP A 119 -23.13 -1.08 -4.46
C ASP A 119 -24.40 -1.14 -5.34
N ASN A 120 -24.26 -0.86 -6.64
CA ASN A 120 -25.35 -1.01 -7.60
C ASN A 120 -25.83 -2.45 -7.73
N TRP A 121 -24.89 -3.41 -7.85
CA TRP A 121 -25.23 -4.82 -7.89
C TRP A 121 -25.97 -5.24 -6.61
N ARG A 122 -25.47 -4.82 -5.43
CA ARG A 122 -26.11 -5.09 -4.14
C ARG A 122 -27.54 -4.56 -4.10
N LYS A 123 -27.78 -3.33 -4.55
CA LYS A 123 -29.14 -2.74 -4.63
C LYS A 123 -30.05 -3.53 -5.56
N MET A 124 -29.54 -3.98 -6.71
CA MET A 124 -30.29 -4.79 -7.66
C MET A 124 -30.72 -6.15 -7.05
N VAL A 125 -29.80 -6.86 -6.39
CA VAL A 125 -30.10 -8.21 -5.85
C VAL A 125 -30.83 -8.19 -4.50
N SER A 126 -30.78 -7.08 -3.77
CA SER A 126 -31.50 -6.88 -2.51
C SER A 126 -32.89 -6.26 -2.67
N GLY A 127 -33.26 -5.88 -3.90
CA GLY A 127 -34.58 -5.39 -4.24
C GLY A 127 -35.67 -6.45 -4.04
N PRO A 128 -36.93 -6.04 -3.81
CA PRO A 128 -38.05 -6.97 -3.70
C PRO A 128 -38.18 -7.79 -4.99
N LEU A 129 -38.17 -9.12 -4.86
CA LEU A 129 -38.46 -10.00 -5.99
C LEU A 129 -39.94 -9.88 -6.36
N ASP A 130 -40.19 -9.47 -7.60
CA ASP A 130 -41.53 -9.44 -8.17
C ASP A 130 -41.91 -10.86 -8.60
N LEU A 131 -42.30 -11.68 -7.63
CA LEU A 131 -42.75 -13.06 -7.88
C LEU A 131 -44.23 -13.06 -8.26
N PRO A 132 -44.60 -13.69 -9.40
CA PRO A 132 -46.00 -13.85 -9.74
C PRO A 132 -46.70 -14.66 -8.64
N PRO A 133 -47.97 -14.35 -8.32
CA PRO A 133 -48.71 -15.06 -7.29
C PRO A 133 -48.74 -16.56 -7.59
N SER A 134 -48.27 -17.35 -6.62
CA SER A 134 -48.22 -18.81 -6.73
C SER A 134 -49.63 -19.38 -6.91
N LYS A 135 -49.88 -20.07 -8.03
CA LYS A 135 -51.11 -20.83 -8.23
C LYS A 135 -51.03 -22.15 -7.46
N PHE A 136 -51.26 -22.10 -6.15
CA PHE A 136 -51.56 -23.30 -5.38
C PHE A 136 -53.05 -23.61 -5.57
N THR A 137 -53.35 -24.56 -6.45
CA THR A 137 -54.65 -25.23 -6.52
C THR A 137 -54.68 -26.33 -5.46
N LEU A 138 -55.55 -26.17 -4.46
CA LEU A 138 -55.94 -27.21 -3.50
C LEU A 138 -56.91 -28.21 -4.13
#